data_AF-A0AA39IE81-F1
#
_entry.id   AF-A0AA39IE81-F1
#
_cell.length_a   1.000
_cell.length_b   1.000
_cell.length_c   1.000
_cell.angle_alpha   90.00
_cell.angle_beta   90.00
_cell.angle_gamma   90.00
#
_symmetry.space_group_name_H-M   'P 1'
#
loop_
_entity.id
_entity.type
_entity.pdbx_description
1 polymer ?
#
loop_
_entity_poly.entity_id
_entity_poly.type
_entity_poly.pdbx_seq_one_letter_code
_entity_poly.pdbx_strand_id
1 'polypeptide(L)'
;PLPRKHYPEPVPYRPLGFQTDVSDYSYYVWKRAILLANPAVARAALMHGGLIWRIAMEHVESSSFVLSGPGERVFEEGTPYFLQSSSQKDRTSIWAEELREDQIDIICGTYKVYNHSSRCISMTQDVSWFPKGTSFKNSGLDMGFWSADAEHWYLRR
;
A
#
# COMPACT_ATOMS: atom_id res chain seq x y z
N PRO A 1 19.21 13.13 -19.22
CA PRO A 1 17.85 13.27 -18.65
C PRO A 1 17.36 11.92 -18.10
N LEU A 2 17.23 11.81 -16.78
CA LEU A 2 16.69 10.61 -16.15
C LEU A 2 15.23 10.39 -16.62
N PRO A 3 14.82 9.13 -16.88
CA PRO A 3 13.46 8.86 -17.33
C PRO A 3 12.45 9.35 -16.29
N ARG A 4 11.41 10.05 -16.75
CA ARG A 4 10.30 10.52 -15.91
C ARG A 4 9.72 9.31 -15.18
N LYS A 5 9.75 9.35 -13.84
CA LYS A 5 9.19 8.32 -12.96
C LYS A 5 7.70 8.17 -13.27
N HIS A 6 7.30 7.10 -13.96
CA HIS A 6 5.90 6.69 -14.04
C HIS A 6 5.51 6.10 -12.69
N TYR A 7 5.31 6.96 -11.70
CA TYR A 7 4.48 6.59 -10.57
C TYR A 7 3.07 6.31 -11.11
N PRO A 8 2.35 5.32 -10.59
CA PRO A 8 0.94 5.18 -10.92
C PRO A 8 0.24 6.51 -10.61
N GLU A 9 -0.75 6.85 -11.42
CA GLU A 9 -1.57 8.05 -11.19
C GLU A 9 -2.04 8.10 -9.73
N PRO A 10 -2.20 9.30 -9.15
CA PRO A 10 -2.74 9.45 -7.80
C PRO A 10 -4.11 8.77 -7.66
N VAL A 11 -4.55 8.55 -6.43
CA VAL A 11 -5.86 7.99 -6.10
C VAL A 11 -6.96 8.71 -6.89
N PRO A 12 -7.83 8.00 -7.63
CA PRO A 12 -8.83 8.64 -8.48
C PRO A 12 -9.85 9.43 -7.65
N TYR A 13 -10.16 10.64 -8.11
CA TYR A 13 -11.24 11.46 -7.58
C TYR A 13 -12.54 11.15 -8.33
N ARG A 14 -13.64 11.05 -7.60
CA ARG A 14 -14.94 10.65 -8.12
C ARG A 14 -16.04 11.61 -7.68
N PRO A 15 -17.04 11.85 -8.54
CA PRO A 15 -18.16 12.71 -8.18
C PRO A 15 -18.95 12.09 -7.03
N LEU A 16 -19.64 12.96 -6.33
CA LEU A 16 -20.58 12.59 -5.30
C LEU A 16 -21.65 11.61 -5.79
N GLY A 17 -21.96 10.60 -4.96
CA GLY A 17 -22.87 9.52 -5.35
C GLY A 17 -22.23 8.47 -6.26
N PHE A 18 -20.91 8.52 -6.49
CA PHE A 18 -20.19 7.48 -7.22
C PHE A 18 -20.43 6.09 -6.63
N GLN A 19 -20.81 5.15 -7.49
CA GLN A 19 -20.93 3.73 -7.20
C GLN A 19 -19.92 3.00 -8.07
N THR A 20 -19.20 2.05 -7.46
CA THR A 20 -18.23 1.25 -8.18
C THR A 20 -18.91 0.20 -9.05
N ASP A 21 -18.35 -0.02 -10.24
CA ASP A 21 -18.78 -1.09 -11.13
C ASP A 21 -17.65 -2.09 -11.46
N VAL A 22 -17.92 -3.03 -12.38
CA VAL A 22 -16.96 -4.04 -12.82
C VAL A 22 -15.77 -3.42 -13.57
N SER A 23 -15.98 -2.32 -14.28
CA SER A 23 -14.94 -1.59 -14.99
C SER A 23 -14.00 -0.90 -14.00
N ASP A 24 -14.55 -0.29 -12.95
CA ASP A 24 -13.79 0.30 -11.85
C ASP A 24 -12.93 -0.74 -11.13
N TYR A 25 -13.47 -1.94 -10.89
CA TYR A 25 -12.73 -3.03 -10.28
C TYR A 25 -11.58 -3.49 -11.18
N SER A 26 -11.83 -3.65 -12.48
CA SER A 26 -10.81 -4.01 -13.46
C SER A 26 -9.69 -2.97 -13.52
N TYR A 27 -10.05 -1.68 -13.50
CA TYR A 27 -9.08 -0.57 -13.46
C TYR A 27 -8.25 -0.59 -12.18
N TYR A 28 -8.88 -0.84 -11.03
CA TYR A 28 -8.19 -1.02 -9.75
C TYR A 28 -7.15 -2.15 -9.83
N VAL A 29 -7.55 -3.34 -10.31
CA VAL A 29 -6.66 -4.50 -10.41
C VAL A 29 -5.46 -4.19 -11.31
N TRP A 30 -5.69 -3.56 -12.46
CA TRP A 30 -4.62 -3.13 -13.37
C TRP A 30 -3.66 -2.13 -12.72
N LYS A 31 -4.19 -1.11 -12.05
CA LYS A 31 -3.38 -0.06 -11.41
C LYS A 31 -2.55 -0.61 -10.24
N ARG A 32 -3.14 -1.51 -9.45
CA ARG A 32 -2.46 -2.23 -8.37
C ARG A 32 -1.32 -3.09 -8.92
N ALA A 33 -1.54 -3.82 -10.02
CA ALA A 33 -0.51 -4.61 -10.67
C ALA A 33 0.67 -3.75 -11.17
N ILE A 34 0.39 -2.59 -11.77
CA ILE A 34 1.44 -1.64 -12.18
C ILE A 34 2.26 -1.14 -10.99
N LEU A 35 1.60 -0.82 -9.88
CA LEU A 35 2.29 -0.37 -8.67
C LEU A 35 3.19 -1.48 -8.10
N LEU A 36 2.68 -2.72 -8.00
CA LEU A 36 3.40 -3.87 -7.48
C LEU A 36 4.45 -4.43 -8.46
N ALA A 37 4.48 -3.98 -9.71
CA ALA A 37 5.58 -4.27 -10.62
C ALA A 37 6.89 -3.59 -10.20
N ASN A 38 6.85 -2.54 -9.36
CA ASN A 38 8.06 -1.98 -8.76
C ASN A 38 8.54 -2.90 -7.62
N PRO A 39 9.76 -3.50 -7.71
CA PRO A 39 10.26 -4.42 -6.70
C PRO A 39 10.37 -3.83 -5.29
N ALA A 40 10.69 -2.54 -5.17
CA ALA A 40 10.79 -1.88 -3.86
C ALA A 40 9.41 -1.78 -3.19
N VAL A 41 8.38 -1.47 -3.98
CA VAL A 41 7.00 -1.40 -3.49
C VAL A 41 6.47 -2.79 -3.16
N ALA A 42 6.74 -3.78 -4.03
CA ALA A 42 6.34 -5.17 -3.78
C ALA A 42 6.98 -5.70 -2.50
N ARG A 43 8.27 -5.45 -2.28
CA ARG A 43 8.97 -5.89 -1.05
C ARG A 43 8.37 -5.20 0.17
N ALA A 44 8.21 -3.89 0.13
CA ALA A 44 7.58 -3.13 1.22
C ALA A 44 6.17 -3.65 1.53
N ALA A 45 5.36 -3.96 0.51
CA ALA A 45 4.01 -4.50 0.68
C ALA A 45 3.99 -5.90 1.30
N LEU A 46 4.92 -6.77 0.90
CA LEU A 46 5.05 -8.09 1.52
C LEU A 46 5.57 -8.01 2.96
N MET A 47 6.51 -7.11 3.25
CA MET A 47 7.02 -6.89 4.62
C MET A 47 6.01 -6.20 5.53
N HIS A 48 5.03 -5.47 4.97
CA HIS A 48 4.02 -4.77 5.75
C HIS A 48 3.11 -5.70 6.56
N GLY A 49 2.96 -6.97 6.14
CA GLY A 49 2.09 -7.94 6.80
C GLY A 49 0.59 -7.62 6.66
N GLY A 50 -0.23 -8.44 7.31
CA GLY A 50 -1.69 -8.29 7.34
C GLY A 50 -2.32 -8.26 5.94
N LEU A 51 -3.34 -7.41 5.78
CA LEU A 51 -4.10 -7.30 4.54
C LEU A 51 -3.27 -6.86 3.34
N ILE A 52 -2.31 -5.96 3.54
CA ILE A 52 -1.45 -5.45 2.47
C ILE A 52 -0.57 -6.56 1.91
N TRP A 53 0.05 -7.36 2.78
CA TRP A 53 0.79 -8.56 2.38
C TRP A 53 -0.10 -9.53 1.60
N ARG A 54 -1.31 -9.79 2.10
CA ARG A 54 -2.21 -10.76 1.45
C ARG A 54 -2.63 -10.33 0.05
N ILE A 55 -2.87 -9.04 -0.16
CA ILE A 55 -3.18 -8.47 -1.47
C ILE A 55 -1.95 -8.54 -2.39
N ALA A 56 -0.75 -8.23 -1.87
CA ALA A 56 0.48 -8.29 -2.65
C ALA A 56 0.80 -9.72 -3.14
N MET A 57 0.50 -10.73 -2.33
CA MET A 57 0.63 -12.16 -2.69
C MET A 57 -0.21 -12.56 -3.92
N GLU A 58 -1.21 -11.78 -4.34
CA GLU A 58 -1.94 -12.04 -5.59
C GLU A 58 -1.11 -11.74 -6.85
N HIS A 59 -0.02 -10.97 -6.73
CA HIS A 59 0.80 -10.52 -7.88
C HIS A 59 2.22 -11.05 -7.83
N VAL A 60 2.69 -11.45 -6.65
CA VAL A 60 4.06 -11.97 -6.47
C VAL A 60 3.99 -13.49 -6.42
N GLU A 61 4.58 -14.15 -7.43
CA GLU A 61 4.63 -15.61 -7.52
C GLU A 61 5.46 -16.27 -6.41
N SER A 62 6.54 -15.62 -5.97
CA SER A 62 7.38 -16.12 -4.88
C SER A 62 7.73 -15.01 -3.89
N SER A 63 7.33 -15.16 -2.64
CA SER A 63 7.71 -14.26 -1.54
C SER A 63 9.19 -14.33 -1.17
N SER A 64 9.95 -15.30 -1.71
CA SER A 64 11.36 -15.49 -1.41
C SER A 64 12.24 -14.30 -1.80
N PHE A 65 11.81 -13.44 -2.73
CA PHE A 65 12.58 -12.25 -3.14
C PHE A 65 12.72 -11.20 -2.02
N VAL A 66 11.86 -11.27 -0.99
CA VAL A 66 11.99 -10.45 0.22
C VAL A 66 13.25 -10.85 1.00
N LEU A 67 13.63 -12.12 0.95
CA LEU A 67 14.80 -12.66 1.65
C LEU A 67 16.13 -12.28 0.98
N SER A 68 16.10 -11.77 -0.26
CA SER A 68 17.29 -11.32 -0.99
C SER A 68 17.89 -10.01 -0.46
N GLY A 69 17.30 -9.43 0.58
CA GLY A 69 17.70 -8.13 1.15
C GLY A 69 17.09 -6.95 0.40
N PRO A 70 17.38 -5.71 0.83
CA PRO A 70 16.91 -4.50 0.19
C PRO A 70 17.35 -4.44 -1.28
N GLY A 71 16.50 -3.90 -2.15
CA GLY A 71 16.88 -3.69 -3.54
C GLY A 71 18.02 -2.68 -3.69
N GLU A 72 18.70 -2.70 -4.83
CA GLU A 72 19.79 -1.76 -5.16
C GLU A 72 19.36 -0.29 -5.00
N ARG A 73 18.07 0.00 -5.19
CA ARG A 73 17.47 1.34 -5.13
C ARG A 73 16.99 1.75 -3.74
N VAL A 74 17.25 0.96 -2.69
CA VAL A 74 16.87 1.29 -1.31
C VAL A 74 17.43 2.65 -0.85
N PHE A 75 18.60 3.04 -1.36
CA PHE A 75 19.23 4.33 -1.04
C PHE A 75 18.59 5.53 -1.77
N GLU A 76 17.84 5.28 -2.84
CA GLU A 76 17.14 6.32 -3.60
C GLU A 76 15.69 6.51 -3.14
N GLU A 77 15.04 5.41 -2.74
CA GLU A 77 13.58 5.36 -2.52
C GLU A 77 13.18 4.92 -1.10
N GLY A 78 14.14 4.42 -0.31
CA GLY A 78 13.89 3.91 1.03
C GLY A 78 13.93 4.98 2.12
N THR A 79 13.49 4.59 3.31
CA THR A 79 13.50 5.40 4.53
C THR A 79 14.77 5.09 5.33
N PRO A 80 15.56 6.11 5.72
CA PRO A 80 16.72 5.93 6.59
C PRO A 80 16.30 5.85 8.06
N TYR A 81 16.82 4.84 8.75
CA TYR A 81 16.74 4.68 10.20
C TYR A 81 18.12 4.86 10.82
N PHE A 82 18.22 5.76 11.78
CA PHE A 82 19.48 6.06 12.45
C PHE A 82 19.60 5.25 13.74
N LEU A 83 20.62 4.39 13.81
CA LEU A 83 20.95 3.67 15.02
C LEU A 83 21.79 4.59 15.91
N GLN A 84 21.36 4.75 17.16
CA GLN A 84 22.13 5.51 18.16
C GLN A 84 23.18 4.57 18.76
N SER A 85 24.43 4.77 18.38
CA SER A 85 25.57 4.12 19.06
C SER A 85 25.85 4.83 20.38
N SER A 86 26.27 4.06 21.39
CA SER A 86 26.75 4.57 22.68
C SER A 86 28.02 5.41 22.54
N SER A 87 28.73 5.29 21.41
CA SER A 87 29.84 6.16 21.04
C SER A 87 29.35 7.23 20.06
N GLN A 88 29.53 8.50 20.42
CA GLN A 88 29.04 9.66 19.66
C GLN A 88 29.66 9.81 18.25
N LYS A 89 30.61 8.95 17.88
CA LYS A 89 31.37 9.01 16.61
C LYS A 89 30.77 8.18 15.46
N ASP A 90 29.98 7.16 15.74
CA ASP A 90 29.44 6.26 14.70
C ASP A 90 27.91 6.30 14.66
N ARG A 91 27.36 7.21 13.84
CA ARG A 91 25.94 7.17 13.45
C ARG A 91 25.80 6.24 12.25
N THR A 92 25.41 5.00 12.49
CA THR A 92 25.10 4.04 11.42
C THR A 92 23.63 4.22 10.99
N SER A 93 23.39 4.41 9.69
CA SER A 93 22.04 4.42 9.13
C SER A 93 21.75 3.10 8.41
N ILE A 94 20.61 2.49 8.69
CA ILE A 94 20.05 1.40 7.89
C ILE A 94 18.91 1.94 7.01
N TRP A 95 18.74 1.40 5.81
CA TRP A 95 17.72 1.85 4.86
C TRP A 95 16.71 0.73 4.64
N ALA A 96 15.42 1.06 4.65
CA ALA A 96 14.34 0.10 4.41
C ALA A 96 13.38 0.62 3.34
N GLU A 97 12.84 -0.30 2.53
CA GLU A 97 11.76 0.00 1.59
C GLU A 97 10.45 0.08 2.37
N GLU A 98 9.71 1.18 2.21
CA GLU A 98 8.46 1.44 2.91
C GLU A 98 7.35 1.86 1.96
N LEU A 99 6.13 1.49 2.33
CA LEU A 99 4.94 1.98 1.65
C LEU A 99 4.56 3.35 2.16
N ARG A 100 4.41 4.29 1.23
CA ARG A 100 3.73 5.56 1.47
C ARG A 100 2.21 5.37 1.52
N GLU A 101 1.52 6.32 2.12
CA GLU A 101 0.05 6.28 2.25
C GLU A 101 -0.67 6.24 0.89
N ASP A 102 -0.17 6.96 -0.12
CA ASP A 102 -0.72 6.92 -1.48
C ASP A 102 -0.62 5.52 -2.11
N GLN A 103 0.45 4.78 -1.80
CA GLN A 103 0.65 3.42 -2.29
C GLN A 103 -0.28 2.44 -1.58
N ILE A 104 -0.45 2.59 -0.26
CA ILE A 104 -1.45 1.82 0.51
C ILE A 104 -2.85 2.07 -0.05
N ASP A 105 -3.20 3.32 -0.34
CA ASP A 105 -4.51 3.68 -0.91
C ASP A 105 -4.75 3.01 -2.26
N ILE A 106 -3.73 2.93 -3.13
CA ILE A 106 -3.82 2.21 -4.41
C ILE A 106 -3.95 0.70 -4.19
N ILE A 107 -3.18 0.10 -3.27
CA ILE A 107 -3.24 -1.34 -2.96
C ILE A 107 -4.64 -1.72 -2.44
N CYS A 108 -5.21 -0.90 -1.55
CA CYS A 108 -6.56 -1.08 -1.01
C CYS A 108 -7.68 -0.72 -2.01
N GLY A 109 -7.34 -0.11 -3.15
CA GLY A 109 -8.31 0.26 -4.18
C GLY A 109 -9.21 1.42 -3.75
N THR A 110 -8.61 2.47 -3.20
CA THR A 110 -9.30 3.67 -2.69
C THR A 110 -9.70 4.61 -3.83
N TYR A 111 -10.82 5.30 -3.65
CA TYR A 111 -11.33 6.40 -4.44
C TYR A 111 -11.63 7.58 -3.50
N LYS A 112 -11.29 8.80 -3.92
CA LYS A 112 -11.66 10.04 -3.21
C LYS A 112 -12.98 10.55 -3.77
N VAL A 113 -14.08 10.35 -3.05
CA VAL A 113 -15.42 10.75 -3.49
C VAL A 113 -15.81 12.08 -2.87
N TYR A 114 -16.22 13.08 -3.66
CA TYR A 114 -16.67 14.37 -3.10
C TYR A 114 -17.92 14.20 -2.21
N ASN A 115 -18.00 14.97 -1.12
CA ASN A 115 -19.13 14.94 -0.18
C ASN A 115 -20.04 16.19 -0.34
N HIS A 116 -21.34 16.05 -0.03
CA HIS A 116 -22.28 17.15 0.21
C HIS A 116 -21.96 17.85 1.55
N SER A 117 -20.83 18.54 1.66
CA SER A 117 -20.70 19.53 2.74
C SER A 117 -21.27 20.85 2.22
N SER A 118 -22.38 21.29 2.80
CA SER A 118 -23.07 22.55 2.51
C SER A 118 -22.24 23.82 2.80
N ARG A 119 -20.94 23.68 3.13
CA ARG A 119 -20.01 24.78 3.41
C ARG A 119 -18.71 24.74 2.61
N CYS A 120 -18.35 23.64 1.94
CA CYS A 120 -17.14 23.60 1.11
C CYS A 120 -17.14 22.43 0.11
N ILE A 121 -16.90 22.72 -1.16
CA ILE A 121 -16.81 21.74 -2.27
C ILE A 121 -15.54 20.87 -2.17
N SER A 122 -14.61 21.15 -1.24
CA SER A 122 -13.29 20.51 -1.19
C SER A 122 -13.20 19.24 -0.33
N MET A 123 -14.26 18.81 0.36
CA MET A 123 -14.18 17.68 1.29
C MET A 123 -14.51 16.36 0.59
N THR A 124 -13.60 15.39 0.65
CA THR A 124 -13.77 14.04 0.09
C THR A 124 -13.91 12.99 1.18
N GLN A 125 -14.65 11.92 0.89
CA GLN A 125 -14.68 10.67 1.64
C GLN A 125 -13.95 9.58 0.88
N ASP A 126 -13.43 8.59 1.62
CA ASP A 126 -12.71 7.46 1.03
C ASP A 126 -13.67 6.29 0.83
N VAL A 127 -13.79 5.83 -0.41
CA VAL A 127 -14.47 4.58 -0.77
C VAL A 127 -13.39 3.61 -1.24
N SER A 128 -13.38 2.36 -0.77
CA SER A 128 -12.29 1.43 -1.07
C SER A 128 -12.77 0.00 -1.25
N TRP A 129 -12.07 -0.76 -2.10
CA TRP A 129 -12.34 -2.18 -2.28
C TRP A 129 -11.94 -2.99 -1.06
N PHE A 130 -10.83 -2.66 -0.41
CA PHE A 130 -10.34 -3.30 0.81
C PHE A 130 -10.30 -2.29 1.96
N PRO A 131 -10.59 -2.70 3.21
CA PRO A 131 -10.41 -1.84 4.37
C PRO A 131 -9.02 -1.19 4.37
N LYS A 132 -8.97 0.09 4.71
CA LYS A 132 -7.69 0.79 4.88
C LYS A 132 -6.90 0.19 6.04
N GLY A 133 -5.59 0.40 6.01
CA GLY A 133 -4.65 -0.19 6.98
C GLY A 133 -5.06 0.00 8.44
N THR A 134 -5.57 1.16 8.82
CA THR A 134 -6.04 1.43 10.20
C THR A 134 -7.35 0.69 10.54
N SER A 135 -8.28 0.56 9.59
CA SER A 135 -9.54 -0.16 9.80
C SER A 135 -9.32 -1.67 9.96
N PHE A 136 -8.41 -2.25 9.18
CA PHE A 136 -8.05 -3.66 9.35
C PHE A 136 -7.25 -3.89 10.64
N LYS A 137 -6.25 -3.04 10.92
CA LYS A 137 -5.39 -3.16 12.12
C LYS A 137 -6.16 -3.07 13.44
N ASN A 138 -7.25 -2.32 13.46
CA ASN A 138 -8.10 -2.17 14.64
C ASN A 138 -9.26 -3.19 14.68
N SER A 139 -9.29 -4.14 13.75
CA SER A 139 -10.32 -5.19 13.71
C SER A 139 -9.87 -6.44 14.48
N GLY A 140 -10.81 -7.30 14.84
CA GLY A 140 -10.50 -8.61 15.42
C GLY A 140 -9.78 -9.57 14.46
N LEU A 141 -9.60 -9.20 13.19
CA LEU A 141 -8.85 -9.99 12.21
C LEU A 141 -7.34 -9.68 12.24
N ASP A 142 -6.91 -8.58 12.88
CA ASP A 142 -5.49 -8.29 13.08
C ASP A 142 -5.01 -8.91 14.40
N MET A 143 -4.59 -10.18 14.34
CA MET A 143 -4.00 -10.90 15.47
C MET A 143 -2.46 -10.81 15.51
N GLY A 144 -1.85 -9.91 14.73
CA GLY A 144 -0.39 -9.82 14.57
C GLY A 144 0.22 -10.86 13.62
N PHE A 145 -0.59 -11.79 13.10
CA PHE A 145 -0.25 -12.70 12.02
C PHE A 145 -1.48 -12.96 11.14
N TRP A 146 -1.27 -13.47 9.93
CA TRP A 146 -2.37 -13.81 9.03
C TRP A 146 -3.04 -15.13 9.46
N SER A 147 -4.21 -15.03 10.11
CA SER A 147 -4.94 -16.16 10.67
C SER A 147 -5.83 -16.85 9.63
N ALA A 148 -6.31 -18.06 9.96
CA ALA A 148 -7.29 -18.76 9.14
C ALA A 148 -8.58 -17.94 8.97
N ASP A 149 -9.04 -17.26 10.03
CA ASP A 149 -10.24 -16.40 9.97
C ASP A 149 -10.03 -15.18 9.06
N ALA A 150 -8.83 -14.59 9.06
CA ALA A 150 -8.48 -13.50 8.15
C ALA A 150 -8.47 -13.96 6.69
N GLU A 151 -7.89 -15.14 6.41
CA GLU A 151 -7.95 -15.74 5.06
C GLU A 151 -9.39 -16.04 4.65
N HIS A 152 -10.19 -16.56 5.58
CA HIS A 152 -11.57 -16.91 5.34
C HIS A 152 -12.43 -15.69 5.01
N TRP A 153 -12.25 -14.60 5.75
CA TRP A 153 -12.88 -13.32 5.45
C TRP A 153 -12.43 -12.78 4.09
N TYR A 154 -11.13 -12.85 3.79
CA TYR A 154 -10.55 -12.35 2.53
C TYR A 154 -11.16 -13.04 1.30
N LEU A 155 -11.32 -14.36 1.35
CA LEU A 155 -11.84 -15.14 0.23
C LEU A 155 -13.35 -15.02 0.01
N ARG A 156 -14.12 -14.60 1.03
CA ARG A 156 -15.60 -14.55 0.98
C ARG A 156 -16.20 -13.14 0.89
N ARG A 157 -15.37 -12.11 0.91
CA ARG A 157 -15.78 -10.71 0.86
C ARG A 157 -16.42 -10.32 -0.48
#